data_AF-A0A937XCB2-F1
#
_entry.id   AF-A0A937XCB2-F1
#
_cell.length_a   1.000
_cell.length_b   1.000
_cell.length_c   1.000
_cell.angle_alpha   90.00
_cell.angle_beta   90.00
_cell.angle_gamma   90.00
#
_symmetry.space_group_name_H-M   'P 1'
#
loop_
_entity.id
_entity.type
_entity.pdbx_description
1 polymer ?
#
loop_
_entity_poly.entity_id
_entity_poly.type
_entity_poly.pdbx_seq_one_letter_code
_entity_poly.pdbx_strand_id
1 'polypeptide(L)'
;MNASALIERLALQTPVLAGLADGVAGGQACWRPAPGRWSIVEVYGHLLDEEREDFRARLDLTLHRPEADWPPIDPQGWVEARAYAARDLAGTVAEWRAERERSLAWLRALTAPDWSRAHSHPKFGSLAAGELLAAWVAHDLLHLRQLAKLHYDHAAALAAPQGVGYAGDW
;
A
#
# COMPACT_ATOMS: atom_id res chain seq x y z
N MET A 1 11.37 5.28 19.11
CA MET A 1 11.21 4.98 17.66
C MET A 1 12.15 5.85 16.85
N ASN A 2 12.70 5.35 15.75
CA ASN A 2 13.43 6.18 14.78
C ASN A 2 12.51 6.60 13.62
N ALA A 3 11.70 7.64 13.83
CA ALA A 3 10.68 8.07 12.86
C ALA A 3 11.30 8.57 11.56
N SER A 4 12.44 9.28 11.61
CA SER A 4 13.16 9.71 10.42
C SER A 4 13.56 8.53 9.53
N ALA A 5 14.08 7.44 10.12
CA ALA A 5 14.43 6.25 9.34
C ALA A 5 13.20 5.55 8.73
N LEU A 6 12.04 5.58 9.38
CA LEU A 6 10.78 5.04 8.84
C LEU A 6 10.27 5.89 7.67
N ILE A 7 10.30 7.22 7.80
CA ILE A 7 9.94 8.15 6.72
C ILE A 7 10.86 7.96 5.51
N GLU A 8 12.17 7.85 5.73
CA GLU A 8 13.11 7.57 4.64
C GLU A 8 12.91 6.17 4.05
N ARG A 9 12.46 5.19 4.83
CA ARG A 9 12.09 3.87 4.30
C ARG A 9 10.89 3.95 3.35
N LEU A 10 9.84 4.71 3.68
CA LEU A 10 8.71 4.96 2.77
C LEU A 10 9.19 5.60 1.47
N ALA A 11 10.08 6.59 1.56
CA ALA A 11 10.65 7.25 0.38
C ALA A 11 11.42 6.26 -0.51
N LEU A 12 12.26 5.40 0.08
CA LEU A 12 13.04 4.39 -0.65
C LEU A 12 12.18 3.26 -1.25
N GLN A 13 11.08 2.88 -0.60
CA GLN A 13 10.13 1.88 -1.11
C GLN A 13 9.35 2.36 -2.33
N THR A 14 9.10 3.68 -2.41
CA THR A 14 8.26 4.29 -3.45
C THR A 14 8.72 3.97 -4.88
N PRO A 15 9.99 4.23 -5.29
CA PRO A 15 10.44 3.89 -6.63
C PRO A 15 10.49 2.39 -6.89
N VAL A 16 10.76 1.56 -5.87
CA VAL A 16 10.78 0.09 -6.00
C VAL A 16 9.39 -0.44 -6.31
N LEU A 17 8.39 -0.04 -5.52
CA LEU A 17 7.01 -0.47 -5.70
C LEU A 17 6.49 -0.06 -7.06
N ALA A 18 6.65 1.19 -7.49
CA ALA A 18 6.13 1.57 -8.79
C ALA A 18 6.97 1.09 -9.97
N GLY A 19 8.25 0.75 -9.78
CA GLY A 19 9.03 0.03 -10.79
C GLY A 19 8.45 -1.35 -11.13
N LEU A 20 7.72 -1.99 -10.21
CA LEU A 20 7.00 -3.24 -10.49
C LEU A 20 5.77 -3.06 -11.39
N ALA A 21 5.37 -1.83 -11.71
CA ALA A 21 4.32 -1.56 -12.71
C ALA A 21 4.89 -1.25 -14.10
N ASP A 22 6.19 -0.97 -14.21
CA ASP A 22 6.80 -0.57 -15.46
C ASP A 22 6.75 -1.72 -16.48
N GLY A 23 6.28 -1.43 -17.69
CA GLY A 23 6.17 -2.42 -18.77
C GLY A 23 5.06 -3.47 -18.61
N VAL A 24 4.23 -3.37 -17.57
CA VAL A 24 3.10 -4.28 -17.37
C VAL A 24 2.00 -3.99 -18.38
N ALA A 25 1.76 -4.94 -19.29
CA ALA A 25 0.69 -4.83 -20.27
C ALA A 25 -0.70 -4.94 -19.62
N GLY A 26 -1.73 -4.34 -20.24
CA GLY A 26 -3.09 -4.30 -19.69
C GLY A 26 -3.67 -5.68 -19.33
N GLY A 27 -3.39 -6.71 -20.13
CA GLY A 27 -3.82 -8.08 -19.84
C GLY A 27 -3.20 -8.65 -18.55
N GLN A 28 -1.92 -8.38 -18.29
CA GLN A 28 -1.27 -8.77 -17.04
C GLN A 28 -1.74 -7.92 -15.86
N ALA A 29 -1.96 -6.61 -16.10
CA ALA A 29 -2.38 -5.67 -15.07
C ALA A 29 -3.69 -6.10 -14.38
N CYS A 30 -4.65 -6.62 -15.16
CA CYS A 30 -5.95 -7.08 -14.68
C CYS A 30 -6.04 -8.61 -14.44
N TRP A 31 -4.96 -9.36 -14.71
CA TRP A 31 -4.94 -10.80 -14.50
C TRP A 31 -4.94 -11.15 -13.02
N ARG A 32 -5.78 -12.13 -12.65
CA ARG A 32 -5.87 -12.67 -11.28
C ARG A 32 -5.39 -14.12 -11.27
N PRO A 33 -4.55 -14.52 -10.30
CA PRO A 33 -4.04 -15.89 -10.23
C PRO A 33 -5.12 -16.90 -9.81
N ALA A 34 -6.16 -16.47 -9.09
CA ALA A 34 -7.29 -17.29 -8.69
C ALA A 34 -8.50 -16.41 -8.31
N PRO A 35 -9.72 -16.98 -8.24
CA PRO A 35 -10.88 -16.28 -7.68
C PRO A 35 -10.58 -15.74 -6.27
N GLY A 36 -11.02 -14.51 -5.99
CA GLY A 36 -10.79 -13.83 -4.70
C GLY A 36 -9.36 -13.34 -4.48
N ARG A 37 -8.45 -13.45 -5.46
CA ARG A 37 -7.11 -12.86 -5.40
C ARG A 37 -7.06 -11.58 -6.22
N TRP A 38 -6.34 -10.57 -5.72
CA TRP A 38 -6.16 -9.31 -6.42
C TRP A 38 -5.18 -9.44 -7.59
N SER A 39 -5.44 -8.68 -8.64
CA SER A 39 -4.53 -8.38 -9.76
C SER A 39 -3.59 -7.23 -9.41
N ILE A 40 -2.62 -6.94 -10.30
CA ILE A 40 -1.65 -5.86 -10.10
C ILE A 40 -2.35 -4.51 -9.96
N VAL A 41 -3.29 -4.18 -10.85
CA VAL A 41 -4.00 -2.89 -10.82
C VAL A 41 -4.83 -2.72 -9.54
N GLU A 42 -5.38 -3.80 -9.02
CA GLU A 42 -6.13 -3.79 -7.76
C GLU A 42 -5.24 -3.54 -6.56
N VAL A 43 -4.01 -4.09 -6.54
CA VAL A 43 -3.03 -3.78 -5.50
C VAL A 43 -2.65 -2.31 -5.51
N TYR A 44 -2.45 -1.68 -6.68
CA TYR A 44 -2.15 -0.25 -6.73
C TYR A 44 -3.35 0.64 -6.39
N GLY A 45 -4.57 0.22 -6.76
CA GLY A 45 -5.80 0.89 -6.31
C GLY A 45 -5.91 0.87 -4.78
N HIS A 46 -5.62 -0.27 -4.16
CA HIS A 46 -5.55 -0.42 -2.70
C HIS A 46 -4.48 0.48 -2.08
N LEU A 47 -3.24 0.44 -2.59
CA LEU A 47 -2.16 1.30 -2.11
C LEU A 47 -2.50 2.80 -2.20
N LEU A 48 -3.17 3.22 -3.27
CA LEU A 48 -3.62 4.60 -3.45
C LEU A 48 -4.61 5.04 -2.37
N ASP A 49 -5.60 4.21 -2.08
CA ASP A 49 -6.65 4.58 -1.14
C ASP A 49 -6.20 4.43 0.32
N GLU A 50 -5.35 3.45 0.64
CA GLU A 50 -4.66 3.33 1.93
C GLU A 50 -3.76 4.53 2.22
N GLU A 51 -3.04 5.04 1.22
CA GLU A 51 -2.22 6.25 1.32
C GLU A 51 -3.07 7.48 1.69
N ARG A 52 -4.29 7.57 1.17
CA ARG A 52 -5.18 8.73 1.35
C ARG A 52 -6.04 8.66 2.61
N GLU A 53 -6.69 7.52 2.82
CA GLU A 53 -7.84 7.35 3.72
C GLU A 53 -7.53 6.50 4.95
N ASP A 54 -6.49 5.65 4.91
CA ASP A 54 -6.03 4.90 6.09
C ASP A 54 -4.82 5.63 6.72
N PHE A 55 -3.61 5.39 6.22
CA PHE A 55 -2.40 5.76 6.95
C PHE A 55 -2.22 7.26 7.12
N ARG A 56 -2.33 8.07 6.04
CA ARG A 56 -2.16 9.52 6.16
C ARG A 56 -3.25 10.13 7.04
N ALA A 57 -4.51 9.82 6.76
CA ALA A 57 -5.65 10.41 7.45
C ALA A 57 -5.65 10.03 8.95
N ARG A 58 -5.43 8.75 9.28
CA ARG A 58 -5.44 8.30 10.68
C ARG A 58 -4.22 8.77 11.45
N LEU A 59 -3.06 8.85 10.81
CA LEU A 59 -1.88 9.40 11.47
C LEU A 59 -2.08 10.90 11.79
N ASP A 60 -2.60 11.68 10.84
CA ASP A 60 -2.93 13.09 11.06
C ASP A 60 -3.97 13.27 12.18
N LEU A 61 -5.06 12.49 12.15
CA LEU A 61 -6.07 12.50 13.21
C LEU A 61 -5.46 12.13 14.56
N THR A 62 -4.65 11.09 14.65
CA THR A 62 -4.03 10.68 15.92
C THR A 62 -3.07 11.73 16.46
N LEU A 63 -2.28 12.35 15.58
CA LEU A 63 -1.31 13.37 15.97
C LEU A 63 -1.99 14.67 16.39
N HIS A 64 -3.09 15.08 15.74
CA HIS A 64 -3.65 16.42 15.91
C HIS A 64 -5.02 16.46 16.60
N ARG A 65 -5.76 15.35 16.58
CA ARG A 65 -7.13 15.21 17.11
C ARG A 65 -7.33 13.81 17.73
N PRO A 66 -6.54 13.40 18.73
CA PRO A 66 -6.55 12.02 19.24
C PRO A 66 -7.92 11.56 19.80
N GLU A 67 -8.75 12.50 20.25
CA GLU A 67 -10.12 12.26 20.75
C GLU A 67 -11.16 12.10 19.62
N ALA A 68 -10.82 12.40 18.37
CA ALA A 68 -11.74 12.24 17.25
C ALA A 68 -11.76 10.77 16.81
N ASP A 69 -12.97 10.26 16.56
CA ASP A 69 -13.14 8.95 15.94
C ASP A 69 -12.56 8.95 14.52
N TRP A 70 -11.92 7.85 14.16
CA TRP A 70 -11.52 7.63 12.78
C TRP A 70 -12.74 7.35 11.90
N PRO A 71 -12.82 7.96 10.70
CA PRO A 71 -13.80 7.54 9.71
C PRO A 71 -13.69 6.03 9.44
N PRO A 72 -14.81 5.30 9.34
CA PRO A 72 -14.78 3.90 8.98
C PRO A 72 -14.29 3.74 7.54
N ILE A 73 -13.53 2.67 7.30
CA ILE A 73 -13.01 2.30 5.98
C ILE A 73 -13.30 0.82 5.71
N ASP A 74 -13.34 0.44 4.43
CA ASP A 74 -13.50 -0.95 3.99
C ASP A 74 -12.53 -1.26 2.84
N PRO A 75 -11.22 -1.42 3.13
CA PRO A 75 -10.21 -1.57 2.08
C PRO A 75 -10.45 -2.77 1.16
N GLN A 76 -10.94 -3.89 1.72
CA GLN A 76 -11.31 -5.06 0.94
C GLN A 76 -12.54 -4.82 0.07
N GLY A 77 -13.60 -4.20 0.61
CA GLY A 77 -14.81 -3.90 -0.17
C GLY A 77 -14.59 -2.83 -1.24
N TRP A 78 -13.64 -1.91 -1.04
CA TRP A 78 -13.31 -0.88 -2.03
C TRP A 78 -12.82 -1.42 -3.37
N VAL A 79 -12.20 -2.60 -3.38
CA VAL A 79 -11.71 -3.21 -4.63
C VAL A 79 -12.83 -3.38 -5.65
N GLU A 80 -13.98 -3.89 -5.21
CA GLU A 80 -15.17 -4.02 -6.04
C GLU A 80 -15.95 -2.71 -6.12
N ALA A 81 -16.21 -2.06 -4.97
CA ALA A 81 -17.05 -0.86 -4.89
C ALA A 81 -16.51 0.33 -5.70
N ARG A 82 -15.17 0.44 -5.85
CA ARG A 82 -14.48 1.48 -6.61
C ARG A 82 -13.97 0.98 -7.97
N ALA A 83 -14.37 -0.23 -8.38
CA ALA A 83 -14.07 -0.84 -9.67
C ALA A 83 -12.57 -0.81 -10.03
N TYR A 84 -11.69 -1.20 -9.10
CA TYR A 84 -10.23 -1.13 -9.32
C TYR A 84 -9.77 -1.88 -10.56
N ALA A 85 -10.41 -3.03 -10.86
CA ALA A 85 -10.09 -3.83 -12.04
C ALA A 85 -10.31 -3.10 -13.39
N ALA A 86 -11.09 -2.01 -13.40
CA ALA A 86 -11.33 -1.19 -14.59
C ALA A 86 -10.39 0.03 -14.70
N ARG A 87 -9.51 0.24 -13.72
CA ARG A 87 -8.59 1.39 -13.73
C ARG A 87 -7.45 1.15 -14.73
N ASP A 88 -6.90 2.26 -15.21
CA ASP A 88 -5.61 2.24 -15.89
C ASP A 88 -4.47 2.11 -14.87
N LEU A 89 -3.57 1.15 -15.09
CA LEU A 89 -2.46 0.87 -14.17
C LEU A 89 -1.50 2.06 -14.09
N ALA A 90 -1.09 2.61 -15.24
CA ALA A 90 -0.12 3.69 -15.28
C ALA A 90 -0.64 4.95 -14.58
N GLY A 91 -1.90 5.32 -14.85
CA GLY A 91 -2.58 6.42 -14.19
C GLY A 91 -2.73 6.20 -12.69
N THR A 92 -3.13 5.00 -12.26
CA THR A 92 -3.28 4.67 -10.83
C THR A 92 -1.95 4.75 -10.08
N VAL A 93 -0.86 4.25 -10.68
CA VAL A 93 0.49 4.35 -10.13
C VAL A 93 0.96 5.80 -10.05
N ALA A 94 0.68 6.61 -11.08
CA ALA A 94 1.02 8.03 -11.08
C ALA A 94 0.27 8.80 -9.98
N GLU A 95 -1.03 8.53 -9.79
CA GLU A 95 -1.81 9.07 -8.68
C GLU A 95 -1.24 8.69 -7.32
N TRP A 96 -0.88 7.41 -7.15
CA TRP A 96 -0.30 6.91 -5.90
C TRP A 96 1.05 7.56 -5.60
N ARG A 97 1.94 7.66 -6.59
CA ARG A 97 3.21 8.38 -6.45
C ARG A 97 2.98 9.83 -6.02
N ALA A 98 2.03 10.52 -6.64
CA ALA A 98 1.72 11.90 -6.30
C ALA A 98 1.17 12.05 -4.86
N GLU A 99 0.33 11.11 -4.40
CA GLU A 99 -0.10 11.08 -2.99
C GLU A 99 1.07 10.80 -2.05
N ARG A 100 1.94 9.85 -2.40
CA ARG A 100 3.13 9.51 -1.62
C ARG A 100 4.07 10.70 -1.46
N GLU A 101 4.29 11.48 -2.51
CA GLU A 101 5.07 12.72 -2.44
C GLU A 101 4.44 13.72 -1.47
N ARG A 102 3.12 13.89 -1.50
CA ARG A 102 2.39 14.75 -0.54
C ARG A 102 2.54 14.24 0.89
N SER A 103 2.38 12.94 1.12
CA SER A 103 2.54 12.32 2.44
C SER A 103 3.95 12.50 2.99
N LEU A 104 4.98 12.28 2.16
CA LEU A 104 6.38 12.45 2.56
C LEU A 104 6.70 13.92 2.87
N ALA A 105 6.20 14.86 2.07
CA ALA A 105 6.36 16.29 2.34
C ALA A 105 5.71 16.68 3.67
N TRP A 106 4.49 16.20 3.94
CA TRP A 106 3.80 16.43 5.20
C TRP A 106 4.55 15.80 6.39
N LEU A 107 4.94 14.53 6.31
CA LEU A 107 5.71 13.83 7.36
C LEU A 107 7.02 14.55 7.71
N ARG A 108 7.73 15.07 6.70
CA ARG A 108 8.99 15.81 6.89
C ARG A 108 8.79 17.21 7.47
N ALA A 109 7.59 17.79 7.31
CA ALA A 109 7.26 19.10 7.85
C ALA A 109 6.78 19.06 9.32
N LEU A 110 6.49 17.88 9.87
CA LEU A 110 6.07 17.73 11.27
C LEU A 110 7.17 18.23 12.22
N THR A 111 6.86 19.22 13.06
CA THR A 111 7.78 19.77 14.05
C THR A 111 7.54 19.13 15.41
N ALA A 112 8.55 18.39 15.92
CA ALA A 112 8.50 17.68 17.20
C ALA A 112 7.19 16.89 17.44
N PRO A 113 6.75 16.02 16.49
CA PRO A 113 5.54 15.23 16.67
C PRO A 113 5.66 14.29 17.88
N ASP A 114 4.59 14.23 18.67
CA ASP A 114 4.48 13.28 19.78
C ASP A 114 3.99 11.93 19.25
N TRP A 115 4.93 11.05 18.94
CA TRP A 115 4.66 9.69 18.46
C TRP A 115 4.00 8.77 19.50
N SER A 116 3.90 9.21 20.77
CA SER A 116 3.20 8.48 21.82
C SER A 116 1.71 8.82 21.91
N ARG A 117 1.24 9.88 21.22
CA ARG A 117 -0.20 10.13 21.08
C ARG A 117 -0.88 8.90 20.50
N ALA A 118 -2.00 8.54 21.08
CA ALA A 118 -2.72 7.34 20.69
C ALA A 118 -4.21 7.60 20.50
N HIS A 119 -4.81 6.81 19.64
CA HIS A 119 -6.25 6.74 19.42
C HIS A 119 -6.79 5.43 20.00
N SER A 120 -7.97 5.48 20.64
CA SER A 120 -8.65 4.30 21.18
C SER A 120 -9.43 3.58 20.08
N HIS A 121 -8.82 2.60 19.44
CA HIS A 121 -9.43 1.86 18.33
C HIS A 121 -10.32 0.71 18.83
N PRO A 122 -11.56 0.55 18.34
CA PRO A 122 -12.51 -0.46 18.84
C PRO A 122 -12.01 -1.91 18.79
N LYS A 123 -11.17 -2.24 17.80
CA LYS A 123 -10.63 -3.60 17.59
C LYS A 123 -9.23 -3.82 18.18
N PHE A 124 -8.41 -2.76 18.20
CA PHE A 124 -6.97 -2.88 18.47
C PHE A 124 -6.57 -2.24 19.81
N GLY A 125 -7.51 -1.61 20.51
CA GLY A 125 -7.23 -0.85 21.72
C GLY A 125 -6.48 0.44 21.39
N SER A 126 -5.61 0.87 22.30
CA SER A 126 -4.78 2.07 22.12
C SER A 126 -3.76 1.86 21.00
N LEU A 127 -3.89 2.61 19.91
CA LEU A 127 -2.93 2.65 18.80
C LEU A 127 -2.19 3.98 18.78
N ALA A 128 -0.87 3.93 18.98
CA ALA A 128 -0.02 5.11 18.95
C ALA A 128 0.28 5.58 17.53
N ALA A 129 0.50 6.88 17.34
CA ALA A 129 0.90 7.50 16.09
C ALA A 129 2.19 6.86 15.51
N GLY A 130 3.14 6.51 16.39
CA GLY A 130 4.33 5.77 15.97
C GLY A 130 3.99 4.41 15.37
N GLU A 131 3.04 3.68 15.95
CA GLU A 131 2.62 2.36 15.44
C GLU A 131 1.99 2.48 14.06
N LEU A 132 1.19 3.53 13.82
CA LEU A 132 0.63 3.83 12.50
C LEU A 132 1.71 4.09 11.45
N LEU A 133 2.72 4.92 11.76
CA LEU A 133 3.83 5.16 10.84
C LEU A 133 4.63 3.87 10.56
N ALA A 134 4.88 3.05 11.58
CA ALA A 134 5.56 1.77 11.40
C ALA A 134 4.73 0.78 10.56
N ALA A 135 3.42 0.73 10.80
CA ALA A 135 2.49 -0.10 10.05
C ALA A 135 2.44 0.32 8.57
N TRP A 136 2.48 1.62 8.26
CA TRP A 136 2.53 2.11 6.88
C TRP A 136 3.73 1.57 6.11
N VAL A 137 4.92 1.66 6.71
CA VAL A 137 6.17 1.11 6.14
C VAL A 137 6.08 -0.39 5.93
N ALA A 138 5.52 -1.11 6.90
CA ALA A 138 5.38 -2.57 6.83
C ALA A 138 4.34 -2.99 5.78
N HIS A 139 3.25 -2.24 5.64
CA HIS A 139 2.19 -2.47 4.68
C HIS A 139 2.69 -2.38 3.24
N ASP A 140 3.54 -1.39 2.93
CA ASP A 140 4.24 -1.31 1.64
C ASP A 140 5.06 -2.58 1.35
N LEU A 141 5.72 -3.17 2.35
CA LEU A 141 6.48 -4.42 2.17
C LEU A 141 5.57 -5.64 1.98
N LEU A 142 4.40 -5.67 2.63
CA LEU A 142 3.40 -6.71 2.40
C LEU A 142 2.94 -6.70 0.94
N HIS A 143 2.68 -5.52 0.38
CA HIS A 143 2.26 -5.38 -1.01
C HIS A 143 3.41 -5.50 -2.00
N LEU A 144 4.64 -5.13 -1.63
CA LEU A 144 5.82 -5.45 -2.43
C LEU A 144 5.94 -6.97 -2.63
N ARG A 145 5.81 -7.75 -1.55
CA ARG A 145 5.80 -9.22 -1.63
C ARG A 145 4.63 -9.73 -2.47
N GLN A 146 3.45 -9.14 -2.34
CA GLN A 146 2.27 -9.52 -3.13
C GLN A 146 2.48 -9.25 -4.63
N LEU A 147 2.99 -8.08 -5.00
CA LEU A 147 3.28 -7.73 -6.39
C LEU A 147 4.35 -8.65 -6.98
N ALA A 148 5.42 -8.92 -6.24
CA ALA A 148 6.45 -9.86 -6.69
C ALA A 148 5.88 -11.27 -6.91
N LYS A 149 4.98 -11.74 -6.04
CA LYS A 149 4.27 -13.00 -6.23
C LYS A 149 3.35 -12.99 -7.45
N LEU A 150 2.64 -11.89 -7.71
CA LEU A 150 1.78 -11.75 -8.90
C LEU A 150 2.59 -11.85 -10.19
N HIS A 151 3.77 -11.23 -10.23
CA HIS A 151 4.71 -11.37 -11.35
C HIS A 151 5.21 -12.81 -11.52
N TYR A 152 5.60 -13.45 -10.42
CA TYR A 152 6.01 -14.86 -10.43
C TYR A 152 4.89 -15.77 -10.96
N ASP A 153 3.67 -15.63 -10.44
CA ASP A 153 2.52 -16.44 -10.84
C ASP A 153 2.12 -16.22 -12.30
N HIS A 154 2.19 -14.98 -12.78
CA HIS A 154 1.95 -14.67 -14.18
C HIS A 154 3.03 -15.28 -15.08
N ALA A 155 4.31 -15.22 -14.69
CA ALA A 155 5.39 -15.88 -15.41
C ALA A 155 5.20 -17.40 -15.46
N ALA A 156 4.78 -18.03 -14.36
CA ALA A 156 4.45 -19.44 -14.32
C ALA A 156 3.27 -19.79 -15.24
N ALA A 157 2.23 -18.94 -15.28
CA ALA A 157 1.09 -19.12 -16.18
C ALA A 157 1.49 -19.02 -17.66
N LEU A 158 2.38 -18.08 -18.01
CA LEU A 158 2.93 -17.94 -19.37
C LEU A 158 3.83 -19.12 -19.77
N ALA A 159 4.52 -19.74 -18.82
CA ALA A 159 5.43 -20.84 -19.08
C ALA A 159 4.70 -22.18 -19.32
N ALA A 160 3.39 -22.27 -19.09
CA ALA A 160 2.67 -23.53 -19.22
C ALA A 160 2.76 -24.10 -20.65
N PRO A 161 2.99 -25.43 -20.81
CA PRO A 161 2.99 -26.46 -19.77
C PRO A 161 4.34 -26.69 -19.07
N GLN A 162 5.38 -25.91 -19.39
CA GLN A 162 6.63 -25.93 -18.63
C GLN A 162 6.43 -25.31 -17.23
N GLY A 163 7.36 -25.58 -16.32
CA GLY A 163 7.36 -25.01 -14.97
C GLY A 163 8.51 -24.03 -14.76
N VAL A 164 8.37 -23.16 -13.77
CA VAL A 164 9.41 -22.18 -13.36
C VAL A 164 10.30 -22.69 -12.22
N GLY A 165 10.20 -23.98 -11.87
CA GLY A 165 10.81 -24.55 -10.66
C GLY A 165 12.34 -24.48 -10.59
N TYR A 166 13.05 -24.28 -11.71
CA TYR A 166 14.50 -24.02 -11.67
C TYR A 166 14.86 -22.72 -10.94
N ALA A 167 13.93 -21.77 -10.85
CA ALA A 167 14.10 -20.53 -10.08
C ALA A 167 14.01 -20.74 -8.55
N GLY A 168 13.61 -21.93 -8.08
CA GLY A 168 13.32 -22.22 -6.68
C GLY A 168 11.84 -22.09 -6.32
N ASP A 169 11.53 -22.43 -5.07
CA ASP A 169 10.18 -22.36 -4.51
C ASP A 169 9.85 -20.95 -4.03
N TRP A 170 8.57 -20.58 -4.14
CA TRP A 170 8.02 -19.32 -3.63
C TRP A 170 7.26 -19.51 -2.31
#